data_AF-A0A7M7MU08-F1
#
_entry.id   AF-A0A7M7MU08-F1
#
_cell.length_a   1.000
_cell.length_b   1.000
_cell.length_c   1.000
_cell.angle_alpha   90.00
_cell.angle_beta   90.00
_cell.angle_gamma   90.00
#
_symmetry.space_group_name_H-M   'P 1'
#
loop_
_entity.id
_entity.type
_entity.pdbx_description
1 polymer ?
#
loop_
_entity_poly.entity_id
_entity_poly.type
_entity_poly.pdbx_seq_one_letter_code
_entity_poly.pdbx_strand_id
1 'polypeptide(L)'
;MDLTLLFILAVLQEVTGLKLLGINVPAYSLRGKSALLECRYDLETDKLYSITWYKDHEEFYRYVPRGEPKKHTYHVEGVKVDYRRSDHQQVLLQNVSLYTSGKYKCEVITEAPSFNAVNAEAKMEIVGGWNLFIGSNVVKIVLCTGEGKRSNR
;
A
#
# COMPACT_ATOMS: atom_id res chain seq x y z
N MET A 1 42.62 26.58 -16.63
CA MET A 1 41.27 26.83 -16.06
C MET A 1 40.39 25.60 -16.30
N ASP A 2 40.90 24.37 -16.10
CA ASP A 2 40.21 23.16 -16.61
C ASP A 2 39.98 22.06 -15.58
N LEU A 3 40.70 22.05 -14.45
CA LEU A 3 40.48 21.03 -13.41
C LEU A 3 39.29 21.36 -12.50
N THR A 4 39.03 22.64 -12.26
CA THR A 4 37.90 23.10 -11.44
C THR A 4 36.57 22.88 -12.15
N LEU A 5 36.51 23.09 -13.47
CA LEU A 5 35.31 22.81 -14.27
C LEU A 5 35.02 21.30 -14.35
N LEU A 6 36.06 20.48 -14.50
CA LEU A 6 35.96 19.01 -14.45
C LEU A 6 35.49 18.52 -13.07
N PHE A 7 35.98 19.11 -11.97
CA PHE A 7 35.51 18.79 -10.63
C PHE A 7 34.05 19.20 -10.42
N ILE A 8 33.64 20.37 -10.91
CA ILE A 8 32.24 20.84 -10.81
C ILE A 8 31.30 19.95 -11.63
N LEU A 9 31.71 19.50 -12.83
CA LEU A 9 30.94 18.55 -13.64
C LEU A 9 30.84 17.15 -13.00
N ALA A 10 31.88 16.68 -12.31
CA ALA A 10 31.86 15.40 -11.59
C ALA A 10 30.96 15.41 -10.35
N VAL A 11 30.79 16.57 -9.69
CA VAL A 11 29.91 16.73 -8.52
C VAL A 11 28.43 16.88 -8.91
N LEU A 12 28.14 17.16 -10.18
CA LEU A 12 26.77 17.23 -10.73
C LEU A 12 26.21 15.87 -11.16
N GLN A 13 26.76 14.75 -10.67
CA GLN A 13 26.05 13.47 -10.82
C GLN A 13 24.74 13.56 -10.02
N GLU A 14 23.61 13.60 -10.74
CA GLU A 14 22.29 13.47 -10.13
C GLU A 14 22.29 12.20 -9.29
N VAL A 15 22.04 12.35 -7.98
CA VAL A 15 21.85 11.23 -7.08
C VAL A 15 20.50 10.60 -7.42
N THR A 16 20.50 9.69 -8.38
CA THR A 16 19.37 8.81 -8.68
C THR A 16 19.24 7.79 -7.56
N GLY A 17 18.05 7.67 -6.97
CA GLY A 17 17.75 6.80 -5.84
C GLY A 17 16.27 6.44 -5.76
N LEU A 18 15.94 5.49 -4.89
CA LEU A 18 14.58 5.00 -4.68
C LEU A 18 13.54 6.13 -4.57
N LYS A 19 12.50 6.06 -5.41
CA LYS A 19 11.35 6.97 -5.41
C LYS A 19 10.06 6.21 -5.16
N LEU A 20 9.22 6.74 -4.26
CA LEU A 20 7.85 6.25 -4.12
C LEU A 20 6.93 7.05 -5.05
N LEU A 21 6.34 6.37 -6.03
CA LEU A 21 5.40 6.99 -6.98
C LEU A 21 4.01 7.15 -6.36
N GLY A 22 3.69 6.33 -5.37
CA GLY A 22 2.47 6.43 -4.57
C GLY A 22 1.85 5.08 -4.26
N ILE A 23 0.82 5.10 -3.44
CA ILE A 23 0.03 3.91 -3.10
C ILE A 23 -1.42 4.07 -3.54
N ASN A 24 -2.05 2.96 -3.89
CA ASN A 24 -3.48 2.87 -4.15
C ASN A 24 -4.11 2.02 -3.05
N VAL A 25 -4.93 2.65 -2.22
CA VAL A 25 -5.73 2.00 -1.19
C VAL A 25 -7.16 2.48 -1.40
N PRO A 26 -8.14 1.58 -1.61
CA PRO A 26 -9.52 2.00 -1.79
C PRO A 26 -9.99 2.82 -0.58
N ALA A 27 -10.46 4.05 -0.81
CA ALA A 27 -11.00 4.87 0.27
C ALA A 27 -12.20 4.19 0.95
N TYR A 28 -13.00 3.46 0.16
CA TYR A 28 -14.13 2.69 0.63
C TYR A 28 -14.13 1.28 0.01
N SER A 29 -14.55 0.28 0.79
CA SER A 29 -14.83 -1.07 0.27
C SER A 29 -16.05 -1.69 0.95
N LEU A 30 -16.81 -2.48 0.21
CA LEU A 30 -18.00 -3.13 0.74
C LEU A 30 -17.62 -4.38 1.54
N ARG A 31 -18.23 -4.55 2.72
CA ARG A 31 -18.09 -5.76 3.52
C ARG A 31 -18.31 -7.03 2.68
N GLY A 32 -17.42 -8.01 2.86
CA GLY A 32 -17.41 -9.30 2.16
C GLY A 32 -16.78 -9.27 0.76
N LYS A 33 -16.38 -8.09 0.25
CA LYS A 33 -15.64 -7.99 -1.02
C LYS A 33 -14.14 -8.13 -0.80
N SER A 34 -13.39 -8.00 -1.89
CA SER A 34 -11.94 -7.91 -1.86
C SER A 34 -11.49 -6.46 -2.04
N ALA A 35 -10.35 -6.11 -1.45
CA ALA A 35 -9.70 -4.82 -1.63
C ALA A 35 -8.28 -5.05 -2.16
N LEU A 36 -7.93 -4.39 -3.27
CA LEU A 36 -6.59 -4.45 -3.85
C LEU A 36 -5.79 -3.25 -3.34
N LEU A 37 -4.64 -3.50 -2.72
CA LEU A 37 -3.69 -2.49 -2.31
C LEU A 37 -2.52 -2.51 -3.29
N GLU A 38 -2.11 -1.34 -3.79
CA GLU A 38 -0.97 -1.25 -4.71
C GLU A 38 0.08 -0.28 -4.17
N CYS A 39 1.34 -0.61 -4.36
CA CYS A 39 2.48 0.20 -4.00
C CYS A 39 3.39 0.36 -5.22
N ARG A 40 3.45 1.58 -5.75
CA ARG A 40 4.24 1.91 -6.94
C ARG A 40 5.49 2.66 -6.52
N TYR A 41 6.63 2.16 -6.93
CA TYR A 41 7.95 2.71 -6.64
C TYR A 41 8.85 2.54 -7.86
N ASP A 42 9.84 3.41 -7.97
CA ASP A 42 10.92 3.34 -8.94
C ASP A 42 12.23 3.11 -8.18
N LEU A 43 12.92 2.00 -8.50
CA LEU A 43 14.20 1.66 -7.90
C LEU A 43 15.37 2.41 -8.55
N GLU A 44 15.16 2.99 -9.74
CA GLU A 44 16.22 3.56 -10.57
C GLU A 44 17.41 2.60 -10.71
N THR A 45 18.52 2.86 -10.03
CA THR A 45 19.73 2.02 -10.03
C THR A 45 19.85 1.08 -8.82
N ASP A 46 18.99 1.23 -7.82
CA ASP A 46 19.00 0.42 -6.60
C ASP A 46 18.37 -0.97 -6.82
N LYS A 47 18.55 -1.85 -5.83
CA LYS A 47 17.89 -3.17 -5.77
C LYS A 47 16.92 -3.20 -4.60
N LEU A 48 15.77 -3.81 -4.81
CA LEU A 48 14.77 -3.98 -3.76
C LEU A 48 15.29 -4.93 -2.67
N TYR A 49 15.31 -4.47 -1.43
CA TYR A 49 15.50 -5.31 -0.26
C TYR A 49 14.16 -5.87 0.22
N SER A 50 13.16 -5.02 0.43
CA SER A 50 11.84 -5.45 0.86
C SER A 50 10.72 -4.45 0.55
N ILE A 51 9.50 -4.99 0.46
CA ILE A 51 8.25 -4.24 0.52
C ILE A 51 7.49 -4.72 1.75
N THR A 52 7.03 -3.80 2.60
CA THR A 52 6.27 -4.14 3.80
C THR A 52 4.98 -3.33 3.83
N TRP A 53 3.86 -4.01 4.09
CA TRP A 53 2.56 -3.40 4.29
C TRP A 53 2.15 -3.49 5.77
N TYR A 54 1.64 -2.37 6.27
CA TYR A 54 1.14 -2.21 7.63
C TYR A 54 -0.31 -1.76 7.62
N LYS A 55 -1.09 -2.23 8.60
CA LYS A 55 -2.40 -1.70 8.96
C LYS A 55 -2.30 -1.21 10.40
N ASP A 56 -2.61 0.06 10.64
CA ASP A 56 -2.61 0.68 11.97
C ASP A 56 -1.30 0.39 12.74
N HIS A 57 -0.17 0.48 12.04
CA HIS A 57 1.20 0.24 12.52
C HIS A 57 1.59 -1.23 12.74
N GLU A 58 0.68 -2.18 12.54
CA GLU A 58 0.96 -3.61 12.58
C GLU A 58 1.26 -4.14 11.18
N GLU A 59 2.39 -4.84 11.06
CA GLU A 59 2.76 -5.50 9.80
C GLU A 59 1.83 -6.67 9.52
N PHE A 60 1.31 -6.76 8.30
CA PHE A 60 0.50 -7.90 7.88
C PHE A 60 1.04 -8.61 6.63
N TYR A 61 1.93 -7.97 5.86
CA TYR A 61 2.52 -8.56 4.68
C TYR A 61 3.92 -8.00 4.41
N ARG A 62 4.85 -8.88 4.04
CA ARG A 62 6.19 -8.51 3.59
C ARG A 62 6.63 -9.36 2.40
N TYR A 63 7.22 -8.71 1.41
CA TYR A 63 7.90 -9.34 0.28
C TYR A 63 9.41 -9.09 0.38
N VAL A 64 10.21 -10.16 0.36
CA VAL A 64 11.68 -10.13 0.35
C VAL A 64 12.17 -10.91 -0.86
N PRO A 65 12.68 -10.28 -1.93
CA PRO A 65 13.04 -10.97 -3.18
C PRO A 65 14.06 -12.10 -3.00
N ARG A 66 14.99 -11.92 -2.06
CA ARG A 66 16.05 -12.89 -1.70
C ARG A 66 15.69 -13.79 -0.51
N GLY A 67 14.50 -13.63 0.06
CA GLY A 67 14.03 -14.44 1.17
C GLY A 67 13.53 -15.81 0.72
N GLU A 68 13.61 -16.79 1.61
CA GLU A 68 12.99 -18.10 1.45
C GLU A 68 12.13 -18.39 2.71
N PRO A 69 10.80 -18.28 2.66
CA PRO A 69 9.99 -17.92 1.47
C PRO A 69 10.07 -16.42 1.13
N LYS A 70 9.81 -16.06 -0.14
CA LYS A 70 9.81 -14.65 -0.58
C LYS A 70 8.70 -13.78 0.01
N LYS A 71 7.60 -14.40 0.42
CA LYS A 71 6.39 -13.73 0.91
C LYS A 71 6.09 -14.19 2.32
N HIS A 72 5.89 -13.24 3.21
CA HIS A 72 5.52 -13.44 4.60
C HIS A 72 4.18 -12.75 4.87
N THR A 73 3.30 -13.40 5.62
CA THR A 73 2.02 -12.84 6.06
C THR A 73 1.93 -12.98 7.57
N TYR A 74 1.43 -11.94 8.23
CA TYR A 74 1.28 -11.89 9.68
C TYR A 74 -0.18 -11.63 10.02
N HIS A 75 -0.61 -12.12 11.19
CA HIS A 75 -1.98 -11.96 11.62
C HIS A 75 -2.21 -10.53 12.11
N VAL A 76 -3.18 -9.85 11.51
CA VAL A 76 -3.74 -8.58 11.98
C VAL A 76 -5.25 -8.68 11.91
N GLU A 77 -5.96 -8.19 12.92
CA GLU A 77 -7.42 -8.30 13.00
C GLU A 77 -8.09 -7.68 11.76
N GLY A 78 -9.05 -8.40 11.18
CA GLY A 78 -9.76 -7.97 9.98
C GLY A 78 -8.94 -8.04 8.69
N VAL A 79 -7.67 -8.43 8.71
CA VAL A 79 -6.84 -8.55 7.50
C VAL A 79 -6.72 -10.00 7.08
N LYS A 80 -7.13 -10.29 5.84
CA LYS A 80 -6.97 -11.61 5.22
C LYS A 80 -6.33 -11.47 3.85
N VAL A 81 -5.04 -11.76 3.77
CA VAL A 81 -4.25 -11.66 2.53
C VAL A 81 -4.48 -12.88 1.64
N ASP A 82 -4.74 -12.65 0.35
CA ASP A 82 -4.62 -13.68 -0.68
C ASP A 82 -3.15 -13.87 -1.05
N TYR A 83 -2.50 -14.84 -0.42
CA TYR A 83 -1.09 -15.12 -0.65
C TYR A 83 -0.75 -15.39 -2.11
N ARG A 84 -1.65 -16.03 -2.88
CA ARG A 84 -1.38 -16.43 -4.28
C ARG A 84 -1.47 -15.25 -5.24
N ARG A 85 -2.37 -14.31 -4.95
CA ARG A 85 -2.61 -13.12 -5.78
C ARG A 85 -1.93 -11.85 -5.26
N SER A 86 -0.96 -12.01 -4.37
CA SER A 86 -0.13 -10.92 -3.84
C SER A 86 1.34 -11.13 -4.20
N ASP A 87 2.02 -10.02 -4.46
CA ASP A 87 3.42 -9.94 -4.89
C ASP A 87 4.10 -8.68 -4.30
N HIS A 88 5.13 -8.13 -4.97
CA HIS A 88 5.87 -6.96 -4.50
C HIS A 88 5.20 -5.62 -4.84
N GLN A 89 4.26 -5.56 -5.79
CA GLN A 89 3.54 -4.33 -6.13
C GLN A 89 2.12 -4.33 -5.56
N GLN A 90 1.48 -5.50 -5.46
CA GLN A 90 0.08 -5.57 -5.07
C GLN A 90 -0.18 -6.59 -3.95
N VAL A 91 -1.11 -6.24 -3.06
CA VAL A 91 -1.62 -7.11 -2.00
C VAL A 91 -3.13 -7.14 -2.05
N LEU A 92 -3.70 -8.33 -2.25
CA LEU A 92 -5.14 -8.52 -2.30
C LEU A 92 -5.67 -8.96 -0.94
N LEU A 93 -6.54 -8.15 -0.34
CA LEU A 93 -7.31 -8.53 0.84
C LEU A 93 -8.62 -9.19 0.41
N GLN A 94 -8.99 -10.29 1.06
CA GLN A 94 -10.22 -11.05 0.78
C GLN A 94 -11.23 -10.95 1.91
N ASN A 95 -12.52 -10.96 1.56
CA ASN A 95 -13.61 -11.01 2.51
C ASN A 95 -13.48 -9.93 3.59
N VAL A 96 -13.31 -8.67 3.16
CA VAL A 96 -13.09 -7.53 4.05
C VAL A 96 -14.25 -7.39 5.04
N SER A 97 -13.94 -7.02 6.28
CA SER A 97 -14.87 -6.86 7.39
C SER A 97 -14.78 -5.45 7.95
N LEU A 98 -15.66 -5.08 8.87
CA LEU A 98 -15.58 -3.75 9.50
C LEU A 98 -14.22 -3.51 10.20
N TYR A 99 -13.59 -4.57 10.71
CA TYR A 99 -12.25 -4.51 11.31
C TYR A 99 -11.12 -4.28 10.29
N THR A 100 -11.39 -4.45 8.99
CA THR A 100 -10.44 -4.12 7.92
C THR A 100 -10.33 -2.60 7.72
N SER A 101 -11.25 -1.79 8.27
CA SER A 101 -11.06 -0.33 8.31
C SER A 101 -9.76 0.03 9.04
N GLY A 102 -9.05 1.04 8.53
CA GLY A 102 -7.81 1.50 9.15
C GLY A 102 -6.92 2.32 8.23
N LYS A 103 -5.76 2.69 8.76
CA LYS A 103 -4.68 3.35 8.02
C LYS A 103 -3.70 2.31 7.50
N TYR A 104 -3.47 2.32 6.19
CA TYR A 104 -2.57 1.42 5.50
C TYR A 104 -1.31 2.16 5.09
N LYS A 105 -0.15 1.55 5.34
CA LYS A 105 1.17 2.07 4.96
C LYS A 105 1.90 1.05 4.10
N CYS A 106 2.46 1.48 2.97
CA CYS A 106 3.49 0.73 2.26
C CYS A 106 4.85 1.34 2.57
N GLU A 107 5.83 0.50 2.86
CA GLU A 107 7.23 0.87 3.03
C GLU A 107 8.09 0.06 2.06
N VAL A 108 8.97 0.75 1.33
CA VAL A 108 9.89 0.19 0.34
C VAL A 108 11.31 0.45 0.81
N ILE A 109 12.13 -0.58 0.88
CA ILE A 109 13.52 -0.50 1.31
C ILE A 109 14.43 -1.08 0.22
N THR A 110 15.55 -0.42 -0.05
CA THR A 110 16.59 -0.92 -0.98
C THR A 110 17.72 -1.64 -0.25
N GLU A 111 18.53 -2.37 -1.01
CA GLU A 111 19.71 -3.07 -0.50
C GLU A 111 20.91 -2.13 -0.28
N ALA A 112 22.00 -2.70 0.25
CA ALA A 112 23.31 -2.07 0.23
C ALA A 112 23.68 -1.60 -1.19
N PRO A 113 24.37 -0.45 -1.34
CA PRO A 113 24.98 0.35 -0.28
C PRO A 113 24.07 1.44 0.32
N SER A 114 22.93 1.75 -0.32
CA SER A 114 22.12 2.93 0.02
C SER A 114 21.14 2.68 1.16
N PHE A 115 20.57 1.48 1.26
CA PHE A 115 19.55 1.14 2.28
C PHE A 115 18.43 2.19 2.40
N ASN A 116 18.08 2.82 1.29
CA ASN A 116 17.06 3.87 1.24
C ASN A 116 15.70 3.29 1.64
N ALA A 117 14.93 4.06 2.41
CA ALA A 117 13.57 3.69 2.81
C ALA A 117 12.59 4.82 2.46
N VAL A 118 11.51 4.49 1.76
CA VAL A 118 10.41 5.41 1.44
C VAL A 118 9.08 4.79 1.83
N ASN A 119 8.10 5.62 2.21
CA ASN A 119 6.78 5.13 2.59
C ASN A 119 5.68 6.15 2.25
N ALA A 120 4.45 5.65 2.13
CA ALA A 120 3.24 6.46 2.01
C ALA A 120 2.07 5.76 2.72
N GLU A 121 1.06 6.55 3.05
CA GLU A 121 -0.10 6.11 3.83
C GLU A 121 -1.42 6.55 3.20
N ALA A 122 -2.44 5.72 3.37
CA ALA A 122 -3.81 5.99 2.94
C ALA A 122 -4.80 5.30 3.88
N LYS A 123 -6.02 5.84 3.98
CA LYS A 123 -7.08 5.26 4.81
C LYS A 123 -8.05 4.47 3.95
N MET A 124 -8.51 3.33 4.46
CA MET A 124 -9.64 2.58 3.91
C MET A 124 -10.73 2.45 4.96
N GLU A 125 -11.97 2.69 4.54
CA GLU A 125 -13.16 2.48 5.35
C GLU A 125 -14.04 1.37 4.76
N ILE A 126 -14.45 0.41 5.59
CA ILE A 126 -15.35 -0.66 5.17
C ILE A 126 -16.79 -0.27 5.46
N VAL A 127 -17.57 -0.15 4.39
CA VAL A 127 -18.98 0.17 4.46
C VAL A 127 -19.83 -1.10 4.51
N GLY A 128 -20.74 -1.13 5.48
CA GLY A 128 -21.74 -2.18 5.62
C GLY A 128 -22.92 -1.93 4.68
N GLY A 129 -23.38 -2.98 4.01
CA GLY A 129 -24.65 -2.99 3.30
C GLY A 129 -25.72 -3.71 4.11
N TRP A 130 -26.89 -3.11 4.31
CA TRP A 130 -28.07 -3.80 4.80
C TRP A 130 -29.05 -4.03 3.66
N ASN A 131 -29.66 -5.21 3.62
CA ASN A 131 -30.78 -5.48 2.72
C ASN A 131 -32.05 -4.96 3.40
N LEU A 132 -32.65 -3.92 2.84
CA LEU A 132 -33.98 -3.48 3.22
C LEU A 132 -35.01 -4.20 2.34
N PHE A 133 -35.92 -4.94 2.97
CA PHE A 133 -37.03 -5.60 2.28
C PHE A 133 -38.22 -4.65 2.22
N ILE A 134 -38.62 -4.25 1.01
CA ILE A 134 -39.85 -3.47 0.76
C ILE A 134 -40.77 -4.36 -0.09
N GLY A 135 -41.66 -5.10 0.57
CA GLY A 135 -42.42 -6.18 -0.06
C GLY A 135 -41.50 -7.32 -0.52
N SER A 136 -41.67 -7.78 -1.77
CA SER A 136 -40.78 -8.79 -2.40
C SER A 136 -39.49 -8.21 -2.98
N ASN A 137 -39.31 -6.88 -2.97
CA ASN A 137 -38.12 -6.24 -3.51
C ASN A 137 -37.02 -6.09 -2.46
N VAL A 138 -35.77 -6.34 -2.86
CA VAL A 138 -34.58 -6.17 -2.04
C VAL A 138 -33.85 -4.89 -2.45
N VAL A 139 -33.80 -3.91 -1.56
CA VAL A 139 -33.03 -2.68 -1.76
C VAL A 139 -31.74 -2.77 -0.95
N LYS A 140 -30.58 -2.59 -1.60
CA LYS A 140 -29.29 -2.52 -0.92
C LYS A 140 -29.04 -1.09 -0.46
N ILE A 141 -28.97 -0.90 0.85
CA ILE A 141 -28.59 0.39 1.45
C ILE A 141 -27.14 0.29 1.90
N VAL A 142 -26.30 1.20 1.41
CA VAL A 142 -24.91 1.33 1.83
C VAL A 142 -24.84 2.42 2.90
N LEU A 143 -24.38 2.06 4.10
CA LEU A 143 -24.08 3.05 5.13
C LEU A 143 -22.68 3.60 4.89
N CYS A 144 -22.60 4.82 4.38
CA CYS A 144 -21.37 5.59 4.43
C CYS A 144 -21.25 6.20 5.83
N THR A 145 -20.30 5.73 6.64
CA THR A 145 -19.85 6.44 7.83
C THR A 145 -19.21 7.75 7.35
N GLY A 146 -19.93 8.86 7.53
CA GLY A 146 -19.55 10.14 6.96
C GLY A 146 -18.36 10.77 7.69
N GLU A 147 -17.15 10.60 7.17
CA GLU A 147 -16.14 11.67 7.17
C GLU A 147 -16.04 12.23 5.74
N GLY A 148 -17.07 12.98 5.35
CA GLY A 148 -17.04 13.79 4.14
C GLY A 148 -16.03 14.93 4.32
N LYS A 149 -14.80 14.77 3.81
CA LYS A 149 -13.96 15.92 3.52
C LYS A 149 -14.65 16.73 2.42
N ARG A 150 -15.24 17.85 2.84
CA ARG A 150 -15.70 18.92 1.96
C ARG A 150 -14.47 19.44 1.20
N SER A 151 -14.28 18.97 -0.04
CA SER A 151 -13.40 19.62 -1.01
C SER A 151 -14.01 20.99 -1.30
N ASN A 152 -13.41 22.03 -0.72
CA ASN A 152 -13.79 23.40 -1.03
C ASN A 152 -12.87 23.86 -2.16
N ARG A 153 -13.51 24.13 -3.31
CA ARG A 153 -13.14 25.06 -4.39
C ARG A 153 -11.65 25.25 -4.69
#